data_AF-A0A4Q5Y584-F1
#
_entry.id   AF-A0A4Q5Y584-F1
#
_cell.length_a   1.000
_cell.length_b   1.000
_cell.length_c   1.000
_cell.angle_alpha   90.00
_cell.angle_beta   90.00
_cell.angle_gamma   90.00
#
_symmetry.space_group_name_H-M   'P 1'
#
loop_
_entity.id
_entity.type
_entity.pdbx_description
1 polymer ?
#
loop_
_entity_poly.entity_id
_entity_poly.type
_entity_poly.pdbx_seq_one_letter_code
_entity_poly.pdbx_strand_id
1 'polypeptide(L)'
;MLRDLAAGKVKIGPDIVLAVIPVFNIGGMLNRGSFSRANQNGPGAYGFRGNARNLDLNRDFIKMDARETRSLVGLFHRLDPDLFIDNHVSNGADYQHVMTLLSTQKDKFAFGAYLENELEPAIYAGMKKKGYDLVPYVNHWGHTPDSGWQQFYEGPRFASGFTTLFGSFGFVPETHMLKPYASRVKATYELMTTFIALPAVKGGEIRRMRTQAMSVPADHILRWRADTVQFRWIPFKGYEARYEPSEVSGQPRLFYDRKRPYTKQVKFFNHYLPAVCIHAGSHVFPLGLLIIQP
;
A
#
# COMPACT_ATOMS: atom_id res chain seq x y z
N MET A 1 -17.08 10.17 -2.73
CA MET A 1 -16.68 9.64 -4.04
C MET A 1 -17.79 8.85 -4.69
N LEU A 2 -18.16 7.64 -4.23
CA LEU A 2 -19.20 6.84 -4.91
C LEU A 2 -20.54 7.58 -5.04
N ARG A 3 -20.95 8.29 -3.98
CA ARG A 3 -22.10 9.21 -4.03
C ARG A 3 -21.95 10.28 -5.12
N ASP A 4 -20.76 10.85 -5.25
CA ASP A 4 -20.50 11.95 -6.19
C ASP A 4 -20.35 11.45 -7.64
N LEU A 5 -19.93 10.19 -7.82
CA LEU A 5 -20.00 9.47 -9.09
C LEU A 5 -21.46 9.23 -9.50
N ALA A 6 -22.29 8.69 -8.59
CA ALA A 6 -23.72 8.48 -8.84
C ALA A 6 -24.46 9.80 -9.14
N ALA A 7 -24.03 10.91 -8.56
CA ALA A 7 -24.57 12.25 -8.80
C ALA A 7 -23.94 12.97 -10.00
N GLY A 8 -23.04 12.35 -10.76
CA GLY A 8 -22.38 12.95 -11.93
C GLY A 8 -21.40 14.09 -11.64
N LYS A 9 -21.05 14.32 -10.37
CA LYS A 9 -20.08 15.34 -9.93
C LYS A 9 -18.63 14.92 -10.18
N VAL A 10 -18.37 13.62 -10.11
CA VAL A 10 -17.13 13.00 -10.58
C VAL A 10 -17.48 12.21 -11.84
N LYS A 11 -16.68 12.38 -12.89
CA LYS A 11 -16.86 11.67 -14.16
C LYS A 11 -15.81 10.57 -14.28
N ILE A 12 -16.22 9.44 -14.84
CA ILE A 12 -15.34 8.34 -15.22
C ILE A 12 -15.19 8.39 -16.74
N GLY A 13 -13.97 8.22 -17.24
CA GLY A 13 -13.70 8.15 -18.68
C GLY A 13 -14.36 6.92 -19.30
N PRO A 14 -14.70 6.96 -20.60
CA PRO A 14 -15.39 5.85 -21.28
C PRO A 14 -14.59 4.53 -21.27
N ASP A 15 -13.26 4.61 -21.15
CA ASP A 15 -12.35 3.46 -21.17
C ASP A 15 -12.05 2.88 -19.78
N ILE A 16 -12.85 3.23 -18.76
CA ILE A 16 -12.62 2.81 -17.38
C ILE A 16 -13.79 2.00 -16.87
N VAL A 17 -13.49 0.76 -16.47
CA VAL A 17 -14.39 -0.06 -15.65
C VAL A 17 -13.97 0.09 -14.19
N LEU A 18 -14.84 0.66 -13.36
CA LEU A 18 -14.60 0.84 -11.93
C LEU A 18 -15.39 -0.21 -11.13
N ALA A 19 -14.68 -1.17 -10.54
CA ALA A 19 -15.23 -2.07 -9.53
C ALA A 19 -14.88 -1.59 -8.12
N VAL A 20 -15.85 -1.58 -7.20
CA VAL A 20 -15.64 -1.07 -5.84
C VAL A 20 -16.17 -2.04 -4.82
N ILE A 21 -15.32 -2.36 -3.84
CA ILE A 21 -15.68 -3.10 -2.64
C ILE A 21 -15.66 -2.10 -1.49
N PRO A 22 -16.83 -1.57 -1.09
CA PRO A 22 -16.87 -0.52 -0.07
C PRO A 22 -16.42 -1.03 1.31
N VAL A 23 -16.64 -2.32 1.58
CA VAL A 23 -16.32 -2.97 2.84
C VAL A 23 -15.86 -4.39 2.55
N PHE A 24 -14.56 -4.63 2.70
CA PHE A 24 -13.99 -5.97 2.54
C PHE A 24 -14.15 -6.80 3.82
N ASN A 25 -13.82 -6.22 4.98
CA ASN A 25 -13.99 -6.85 6.29
C ASN A 25 -15.34 -6.47 6.91
N ILE A 26 -16.42 -7.14 6.50
CA ILE A 26 -17.78 -6.86 7.01
C ILE A 26 -17.88 -7.16 8.52
N GLY A 27 -17.39 -8.32 8.96
CA GLY A 27 -17.46 -8.73 10.36
C GLY A 27 -16.70 -7.78 11.30
N GLY A 28 -15.50 -7.36 10.89
CA GLY A 28 -14.73 -6.36 11.62
C GLY A 28 -15.40 -4.99 11.61
N MET A 29 -15.93 -4.54 10.46
CA MET A 29 -16.64 -3.26 10.37
C MET A 29 -17.84 -3.19 11.31
N LEU A 30 -18.64 -4.26 11.40
CA LEU A 30 -19.84 -4.32 12.24
C LEU A 30 -19.51 -4.49 13.73
N ASN A 31 -18.32 -4.97 14.08
CA ASN A 31 -17.84 -4.98 15.46
C ASN A 31 -17.38 -3.57 15.89
N ARG A 32 -18.35 -2.75 16.28
CA ARG A 32 -18.18 -1.31 16.53
C ARG A 32 -17.75 -1.03 17.98
N GLY A 33 -16.73 -0.19 18.14
CA GLY A 33 -16.31 0.34 19.44
C GLY A 33 -15.43 1.59 19.30
N SER A 34 -14.96 2.12 20.43
CA SER A 34 -14.12 3.32 20.49
C SER A 34 -12.76 3.10 21.16
N PHE A 35 -12.52 1.92 21.75
CA PHE A 35 -11.37 1.70 22.65
C PHE A 35 -10.42 0.56 22.22
N SER A 36 -10.66 -0.09 21.08
CA SER A 36 -9.83 -1.24 20.64
C SER A 36 -8.56 -0.83 19.88
N ARG A 37 -8.36 0.46 19.62
CA ARG A 37 -7.18 1.01 18.93
C ARG A 37 -6.59 2.16 19.72
N ALA A 38 -5.70 1.84 20.67
CA ALA A 38 -4.91 2.85 21.35
C ALA A 38 -4.09 3.67 20.35
N ASN A 39 -3.94 4.97 20.61
CA ASN A 39 -3.16 5.91 19.79
C ASN A 39 -3.68 6.15 18.36
N GLN A 40 -4.98 6.02 18.11
CA GLN A 40 -5.60 6.44 16.85
C GLN A 40 -6.61 7.58 17.06
N ASN A 41 -6.51 8.64 16.26
CA ASN A 41 -7.50 9.70 16.20
C ASN A 41 -8.64 9.29 15.24
N GLY A 42 -9.44 8.32 15.70
CA GLY A 42 -10.52 7.69 14.96
C GLY A 42 -11.84 8.47 14.95
N PRO A 43 -12.83 8.05 14.15
CA PRO A 43 -14.21 8.49 14.32
C PRO A 43 -14.77 8.03 15.68
N GLY A 44 -15.91 8.59 16.11
CA GLY A 44 -16.53 8.28 17.42
C GLY A 44 -16.82 6.79 17.66
N ALA A 45 -17.00 6.00 16.59
CA ALA A 45 -16.93 4.55 16.64
C ALA A 45 -16.32 4.00 15.34
N TYR A 46 -15.56 2.92 15.45
CA TYR A 46 -14.86 2.24 14.36
C TYR A 46 -14.96 0.72 14.50
N GLY A 47 -14.62 0.00 13.43
CA GLY A 47 -14.65 -1.46 13.40
C GLY A 47 -13.40 -2.11 14.03
N PHE A 48 -13.49 -3.41 14.29
CA PHE A 48 -12.38 -4.23 14.74
C PHE A 48 -11.47 -4.68 13.58
N ARG A 49 -10.18 -4.92 13.85
CA ARG A 49 -9.17 -5.25 12.84
C ARG A 49 -9.40 -6.64 12.23
N GLY A 50 -9.63 -7.63 13.07
CA GLY A 50 -9.92 -8.99 12.62
C GLY A 50 -11.30 -9.09 11.99
N ASN A 51 -11.53 -10.11 11.17
CA ASN A 51 -12.88 -10.44 10.74
C ASN A 51 -13.70 -11.09 11.87
N ALA A 52 -14.90 -11.60 11.57
CA ALA A 52 -15.76 -12.26 12.56
C ALA A 52 -15.11 -13.48 13.25
N ARG A 53 -14.05 -14.06 12.66
CA ARG A 53 -13.25 -15.16 13.20
C ARG A 53 -11.88 -14.70 13.71
N ASN A 54 -11.67 -13.39 13.86
CA ASN A 54 -10.40 -12.75 14.23
C ASN A 54 -9.23 -13.02 13.27
N LEU A 55 -9.51 -13.33 12.00
CA LEU A 55 -8.48 -13.47 10.98
C LEU A 55 -8.03 -12.08 10.49
N ASP A 56 -6.72 -11.91 10.28
CA ASP A 56 -6.16 -10.72 9.59
C ASP A 56 -6.25 -10.94 8.07
N LEU A 57 -7.26 -10.34 7.44
CA LEU A 57 -7.49 -10.47 6.01
C LEU A 57 -6.32 -9.92 5.17
N ASN A 58 -5.58 -8.94 5.68
CA ASN A 58 -4.42 -8.36 4.97
C ASN A 58 -3.16 -9.25 5.07
N ARG A 59 -3.30 -10.52 5.48
CA ARG A 59 -2.24 -11.54 5.47
C ARG A 59 -2.68 -12.86 4.84
N ASP A 60 -3.90 -12.91 4.29
CA ASP A 60 -4.58 -14.15 3.95
C ASP A 60 -4.57 -14.46 2.45
N PHE A 61 -3.93 -13.67 1.59
CA PHE A 61 -4.10 -13.80 0.12
C PHE A 61 -3.44 -15.04 -0.51
N ILE A 62 -2.49 -15.69 0.18
CA ILE A 62 -1.97 -17.01 -0.23
C ILE A 62 -2.73 -18.14 0.46
N LYS A 63 -2.93 -18.02 1.77
CA LYS A 63 -3.54 -19.08 2.60
C LYS A 63 -5.02 -19.25 2.30
N MET A 64 -5.71 -18.13 2.08
CA MET A 64 -7.13 -18.00 1.76
C MET A 64 -8.04 -18.72 2.77
N ASP A 65 -7.72 -18.61 4.07
CA ASP A 65 -8.54 -19.18 5.14
C ASP A 65 -9.89 -18.48 5.26
N ALA A 66 -9.93 -17.17 5.04
CA ALA A 66 -11.16 -16.38 5.14
C ALA A 66 -12.04 -16.56 3.89
N ARG A 67 -13.35 -16.45 4.07
CA ARG A 67 -14.29 -16.51 2.94
C ARG A 67 -14.23 -15.21 2.13
N GLU A 68 -14.04 -14.11 2.83
CA GLU A 68 -13.84 -12.77 2.28
C GLU A 68 -12.71 -12.78 1.25
N THR A 69 -11.52 -13.29 1.63
CA THR A 69 -10.36 -13.38 0.75
C THR A 69 -10.65 -14.24 -0.48
N ARG A 70 -11.27 -15.41 -0.32
CA ARG A 70 -11.64 -16.28 -1.45
C ARG A 70 -12.58 -15.60 -2.44
N SER A 71 -13.59 -14.89 -1.93
CA SER A 71 -14.51 -14.12 -2.77
C SER A 71 -13.80 -12.99 -3.51
N LEU A 72 -12.91 -12.26 -2.83
CA LEU A 72 -12.13 -11.18 -3.45
C LEU A 72 -11.19 -11.72 -4.54
N VAL A 73 -10.49 -12.82 -4.28
CA VAL A 73 -9.59 -13.45 -5.27
C VAL A 73 -10.37 -13.94 -6.48
N GLY A 74 -11.53 -14.58 -6.29
CA GLY A 74 -12.40 -15.00 -7.39
C GLY A 74 -12.89 -13.82 -8.24
N LEU A 75 -13.29 -12.72 -7.59
CA LEU A 75 -13.69 -11.49 -8.29
C LEU A 75 -12.49 -10.85 -9.02
N PHE A 76 -11.32 -10.80 -8.39
CA PHE A 76 -10.10 -10.25 -8.97
C PHE A 76 -9.74 -10.98 -10.26
N HIS A 77 -9.70 -12.31 -10.27
CA HIS A 77 -9.42 -13.08 -11.49
C HIS A 77 -10.49 -12.91 -12.57
N ARG A 78 -11.75 -12.72 -12.19
CA ARG A 78 -12.84 -12.47 -13.15
C ARG A 78 -12.73 -11.09 -13.80
N LEU A 79 -12.31 -10.08 -13.04
CA LEU A 79 -12.20 -8.69 -13.51
C LEU A 79 -10.88 -8.40 -14.20
N ASP A 80 -9.82 -9.13 -13.86
CA ASP A 80 -8.47 -8.97 -14.39
C ASP A 80 -7.97 -7.50 -14.40
N PRO A 81 -8.01 -6.80 -13.25
CA PRO A 81 -7.86 -5.35 -13.23
C PRO A 81 -6.43 -4.91 -13.53
N ASP A 82 -6.29 -3.80 -14.27
CA ASP A 82 -4.98 -3.18 -14.50
C ASP A 82 -4.40 -2.55 -13.21
N LEU A 83 -5.26 -1.90 -12.42
CA LEU A 83 -4.92 -1.26 -11.15
C LEU A 83 -5.71 -1.88 -10.00
N PHE A 84 -5.02 -2.22 -8.91
CA PHE A 84 -5.64 -2.68 -7.67
C PHE A 84 -5.28 -1.72 -6.53
N ILE A 85 -6.29 -1.17 -5.86
CA ILE A 85 -6.12 -0.13 -4.84
C ILE A 85 -6.81 -0.58 -3.56
N ASP A 86 -6.04 -0.71 -2.47
CA ASP A 86 -6.52 -1.15 -1.17
C ASP A 86 -6.33 -0.02 -0.15
N ASN A 87 -7.42 0.57 0.35
CA ASN A 87 -7.35 1.76 1.20
C ASN A 87 -7.17 1.40 2.68
N HIS A 88 -6.11 1.93 3.31
CA HIS A 88 -5.72 1.64 4.69
C HIS A 88 -5.57 2.90 5.57
N VAL A 89 -5.37 2.64 6.86
CA VAL A 89 -4.99 3.62 7.87
C VAL A 89 -3.73 3.11 8.56
N SER A 90 -2.66 3.91 8.49
CA SER A 90 -1.34 3.51 8.97
C SER A 90 -1.24 3.52 10.49
N ASN A 91 -0.26 2.80 11.02
CA ASN A 91 0.18 2.95 12.40
C ASN A 91 1.59 3.57 12.43
N GLY A 92 2.04 4.02 13.60
CA GLY A 92 3.43 4.46 13.80
C GLY A 92 3.58 5.94 14.18
N ALA A 93 4.70 6.52 13.76
CA ALA A 93 5.16 7.88 14.10
C ALA A 93 4.16 8.99 13.69
N ASP A 94 4.19 10.14 14.38
CA ASP A 94 3.46 11.35 13.95
C ASP A 94 4.32 12.20 13.00
N TYR A 95 3.80 12.47 11.80
CA TYR A 95 4.45 13.29 10.78
C TYR A 95 3.43 14.16 10.03
N GLN A 96 3.85 15.20 9.32
CA GLN A 96 2.92 16.20 8.77
C GLN A 96 2.05 15.65 7.63
N HIS A 97 2.53 14.63 6.90
CA HIS A 97 1.79 14.02 5.78
C HIS A 97 0.47 13.38 6.25
N VAL A 98 -0.64 13.76 5.62
CA VAL A 98 -1.97 13.16 5.89
C VAL A 98 -2.07 11.75 5.30
N MET A 99 -1.34 11.50 4.22
CA MET A 99 -1.38 10.28 3.45
C MET A 99 0.00 9.93 2.92
N THR A 100 0.31 8.65 2.97
CA THR A 100 1.46 8.04 2.31
C THR A 100 0.95 7.01 1.31
N LEU A 101 1.79 6.62 0.34
CA LEU A 101 1.43 5.60 -0.64
C LEU A 101 2.44 4.47 -0.59
N LEU A 102 1.96 3.25 -0.34
CA LEU A 102 2.72 2.05 -0.66
C LEU A 102 2.35 1.63 -2.08
N SER A 103 3.33 1.60 -2.96
CA SER A 103 3.18 1.03 -4.31
C SER A 103 3.82 -0.35 -4.33
N THR A 104 3.40 -1.20 -5.27
CA THR A 104 4.11 -2.42 -5.60
C THR A 104 5.62 -2.16 -5.69
N GLN A 105 6.42 -3.00 -5.03
CA GLN A 105 7.87 -2.91 -5.05
C GLN A 105 8.36 -3.16 -6.50
N LYS A 106 9.14 -2.22 -7.02
CA LYS A 106 9.48 -2.14 -8.44
C LYS A 106 10.32 -3.33 -8.94
N ASP A 107 11.26 -3.82 -8.15
CA ASP A 107 12.22 -4.84 -8.62
C ASP A 107 11.54 -6.19 -8.81
N LYS A 108 10.49 -6.49 -8.03
CA LYS A 108 9.66 -7.69 -8.21
C LYS A 108 8.59 -7.58 -9.29
N PHE A 109 8.50 -6.46 -9.99
CA PHE A 109 7.44 -6.21 -10.94
C PHE A 109 7.99 -6.09 -12.35
N ALA A 110 7.44 -6.87 -13.28
CA ALA A 110 7.95 -6.98 -14.65
C ALA A 110 8.10 -5.64 -15.39
N PHE A 111 7.30 -4.64 -15.00
CA PHE A 111 7.33 -3.27 -15.51
C PHE A 111 7.44 -2.26 -14.37
N GLY A 112 8.21 -2.61 -13.33
CA GLY A 112 8.47 -1.75 -12.18
C GLY A 112 9.19 -0.44 -12.52
N ALA A 113 10.00 -0.42 -13.59
CA ALA A 113 10.62 0.81 -14.08
C ALA A 113 9.57 1.83 -14.53
N TYR A 114 8.48 1.38 -15.17
CA TYR A 114 7.36 2.25 -15.53
C TYR A 114 6.61 2.73 -14.29
N LEU A 115 6.40 1.84 -13.31
CA LEU A 115 5.79 2.21 -12.04
C LEU A 115 6.59 3.33 -11.34
N GLU A 116 7.90 3.16 -11.20
CA GLU A 116 8.77 4.11 -10.48
C GLU A 116 8.92 5.45 -11.22
N ASN A 117 9.12 5.43 -12.54
CA ASN A 117 9.52 6.63 -13.27
C ASN A 117 8.34 7.41 -13.87
N GLU A 118 7.21 6.76 -14.09
CA GLU A 118 6.06 7.37 -14.80
C GLU A 118 4.79 7.36 -13.94
N LEU A 119 4.34 6.18 -13.49
CA LEU A 119 3.02 6.05 -12.88
C LEU A 119 2.96 6.62 -11.46
N GLU A 120 3.89 6.25 -10.58
CA GLU A 120 3.96 6.77 -9.20
C GLU A 120 4.19 8.29 -9.18
N PRO A 121 5.14 8.86 -9.96
CA PRO A 121 5.32 10.30 -10.05
C PRO A 121 4.08 11.05 -10.54
N ALA A 122 3.32 10.50 -11.49
CA ALA A 122 2.06 11.09 -11.96
C ALA A 122 1.00 11.15 -10.86
N ILE A 123 0.89 10.09 -10.04
CA ILE A 123 0.00 10.06 -8.86
C ILE A 123 0.41 11.14 -7.85
N TYR A 124 1.70 11.23 -7.55
CA TYR A 124 2.23 12.19 -6.58
C TYR A 124 2.02 13.63 -7.05
N ALA A 125 2.27 13.91 -8.34
CA ALA A 125 2.02 15.21 -8.94
C ALA A 125 0.53 15.58 -8.90
N GLY A 126 -0.37 14.62 -9.20
CA GLY A 126 -1.81 14.81 -9.13
C GLY A 126 -2.29 15.17 -7.73
N MET A 127 -1.76 14.48 -6.71
CA MET A 127 -2.07 14.78 -5.31
C MET A 127 -1.46 16.10 -4.82
N LYS A 128 -0.24 16.42 -5.25
CA LYS A 128 0.42 17.70 -4.92
C LYS A 128 -0.40 18.89 -5.40
N LYS A 129 -0.96 18.82 -6.63
CA LYS A 129 -1.89 19.83 -7.15
C LYS A 129 -3.15 20.00 -6.30
N LYS A 130 -3.54 18.96 -5.55
CA LYS A 130 -4.69 18.96 -4.63
C LYS A 130 -4.30 19.30 -3.19
N GLY A 131 -3.06 19.72 -2.96
CA GLY A 131 -2.55 20.15 -1.66
C GLY A 131 -2.05 19.01 -0.75
N TYR A 132 -1.80 17.82 -1.30
CA TYR A 132 -1.27 16.68 -0.56
C TYR A 132 0.12 16.31 -1.07
N ASP A 133 1.12 16.53 -0.24
CA ASP A 133 2.48 16.06 -0.49
C ASP A 133 2.58 14.59 -0.09
N LEU A 134 2.47 13.67 -1.05
CA LEU A 134 2.66 12.24 -0.79
C LEU A 134 4.14 11.93 -0.61
N VAL A 135 4.40 10.94 0.23
CA VAL A 135 5.68 10.25 0.35
C VAL A 135 5.44 8.75 0.30
N PRO A 136 6.47 7.94 -0.03
CA PRO A 136 6.39 6.51 0.09
C PRO A 136 5.96 6.10 1.50
N TYR A 137 5.27 4.97 1.61
CA TYR A 137 4.82 4.45 2.90
C TYR A 137 5.95 4.44 3.93
N VAL A 138 5.67 5.11 5.05
CA VAL A 138 6.64 5.29 6.14
C VAL A 138 6.65 4.01 6.97
N ASN A 139 7.70 3.21 6.77
CA ASN A 139 7.93 1.94 7.45
C ASN A 139 9.17 2.01 8.33
N HIS A 140 9.24 3.02 9.19
CA HIS A 140 10.35 3.18 10.12
C HIS A 140 10.05 2.49 11.45
N TRP A 141 11.02 1.69 11.91
CA TRP A 141 11.00 1.03 13.21
C TRP A 141 12.14 1.60 14.05
N GLY A 142 11.84 2.67 14.79
CA GLY A 142 12.83 3.39 15.60
C GLY A 142 12.32 4.77 16.02
N HIS A 143 13.17 5.55 16.68
CA HIS A 143 12.76 6.81 17.31
C HIS A 143 12.59 7.98 16.34
N THR A 144 13.47 8.12 15.34
CA THR A 144 13.43 9.21 14.35
C THR A 144 13.71 8.70 12.93
N PRO A 145 13.18 9.35 11.88
CA PRO A 145 13.44 8.96 10.49
C PRO A 145 14.85 9.35 9.99
N ASP A 146 15.76 9.78 10.88
CA ASP A 146 17.09 10.28 10.51
C ASP A 146 17.94 9.19 9.82
N SER A 147 17.73 7.91 10.20
CA SER A 147 18.36 6.76 9.53
C SER A 147 17.72 6.40 8.18
N GLY A 148 16.62 7.07 7.80
CA GLY A 148 15.80 6.68 6.66
C GLY A 148 14.95 5.45 6.95
N TRP A 149 14.33 4.89 5.92
CA TRP A 149 13.63 3.61 6.02
C TRP A 149 13.67 2.81 4.73
N GLN A 150 13.48 1.51 4.87
CA GLN A 150 13.33 0.57 3.77
C GLN A 150 11.89 0.61 3.25
N GLN A 151 11.74 0.60 1.92
CA GLN A 151 10.43 0.36 1.29
C GLN A 151 9.86 -0.94 1.85
N PHE A 152 8.59 -0.92 2.27
CA PHE A 152 7.95 -2.12 2.77
C PHE A 152 7.89 -3.19 1.67
N TYR A 153 8.24 -4.43 2.00
CA TYR A 153 8.12 -5.56 1.08
C TYR A 153 6.74 -6.22 1.22
N GLU A 154 5.85 -5.94 0.28
CA GLU A 154 4.54 -6.54 0.14
C GLU A 154 4.63 -7.84 -0.68
N GLY A 155 5.02 -8.92 0.00
CA GLY A 155 4.96 -10.28 -0.54
C GLY A 155 3.54 -10.76 -0.82
N PRO A 156 3.34 -11.93 -1.44
CA PRO A 156 2.05 -12.32 -1.99
C PRO A 156 0.97 -12.67 -0.95
N ARG A 157 1.32 -12.74 0.34
CA ARG A 157 0.32 -12.84 1.42
C ARG A 157 -0.52 -11.57 1.61
N PHE A 158 -0.03 -10.44 1.11
CA PHE A 158 -0.73 -9.15 1.11
C PHE A 158 -1.49 -8.97 -0.21
N ALA A 159 -2.57 -8.18 -0.20
CA ALA A 159 -3.39 -7.96 -1.39
C ALA A 159 -2.57 -7.41 -2.58
N SER A 160 -1.87 -6.29 -2.39
CA SER A 160 -1.03 -5.67 -3.42
C SER A 160 0.08 -6.60 -3.93
N GLY A 161 0.67 -7.39 -3.03
CA GLY A 161 1.66 -8.40 -3.38
C GLY A 161 1.09 -9.53 -4.23
N PHE A 162 -0.11 -10.03 -3.87
CA PHE A 162 -0.82 -11.06 -4.61
C PHE A 162 -1.21 -10.57 -6.00
N THR A 163 -1.85 -9.41 -6.11
CA THR A 163 -2.34 -8.89 -7.40
C THR A 163 -1.19 -8.58 -8.37
N THR A 164 -0.02 -8.21 -7.84
CA THR A 164 1.21 -8.03 -8.62
C THR A 164 1.63 -9.30 -9.35
N LEU A 165 1.41 -10.49 -8.77
CA LEU A 165 1.73 -11.77 -9.44
C LEU A 165 0.94 -11.97 -10.74
N PHE A 166 -0.20 -11.30 -10.86
CA PHE A 166 -1.11 -11.39 -12.01
C PHE A 166 -1.07 -10.11 -12.86
N GLY A 167 0.01 -9.33 -12.74
CA GLY A 167 0.27 -8.17 -13.59
C GLY A 167 -0.55 -6.92 -13.25
N SER A 168 -1.24 -6.86 -12.12
CA SER A 168 -1.90 -5.60 -11.69
C SER A 168 -0.92 -4.69 -10.96
N PHE A 169 -0.97 -3.38 -11.23
CA PHE A 169 -0.30 -2.40 -10.38
C PHE A 169 -1.02 -2.31 -9.03
N GLY A 170 -0.35 -2.73 -7.95
CA GLY A 170 -0.89 -2.71 -6.60
C GLY A 170 -0.55 -1.40 -5.87
N PHE A 171 -1.54 -0.79 -5.25
CA PHE A 171 -1.38 0.40 -4.41
C PHE A 171 -2.10 0.23 -3.09
N VAL A 172 -1.46 0.66 -2.02
CA VAL A 172 -2.03 0.73 -0.68
C VAL A 172 -1.91 2.16 -0.15
N PRO A 173 -2.93 3.00 -0.39
CA PRO A 173 -3.01 4.30 0.26
C PRO A 173 -3.13 4.17 1.78
N GLU A 174 -2.31 4.92 2.49
CA GLU A 174 -2.16 4.80 3.93
C GLU A 174 -2.40 6.17 4.58
N THR A 175 -3.63 6.40 5.04
CA THR A 175 -3.96 7.63 5.79
C THR A 175 -3.39 7.58 7.19
N HIS A 176 -2.85 8.70 7.66
CA HIS A 176 -2.13 8.72 8.92
C HIS A 176 -3.08 8.78 10.13
N MET A 177 -3.10 7.72 10.96
CA MET A 177 -4.04 7.56 12.08
C MET A 177 -4.16 8.72 13.08
N LEU A 178 -3.15 9.58 13.23
CA LEU A 178 -3.14 10.69 14.18
C LEU A 178 -3.72 11.99 13.60
N LYS A 179 -4.00 12.02 12.29
CA LYS A 179 -4.61 13.17 11.61
C LYS A 179 -6.12 13.18 11.76
N PRO A 180 -6.75 14.37 11.78
CA PRO A 180 -8.19 14.49 11.91
C PRO A 180 -8.92 13.61 10.89
N TYR A 181 -9.94 12.88 11.34
CA TYR A 181 -10.68 11.95 10.49
C TYR A 181 -11.21 12.60 9.20
N ALA A 182 -11.75 13.81 9.29
CA ALA A 182 -12.23 14.56 8.11
C ALA A 182 -11.13 14.81 7.07
N SER A 183 -9.91 15.16 7.51
CA SER A 183 -8.75 15.33 6.63
C SER A 183 -8.36 14.02 5.95
N ARG A 184 -8.43 12.90 6.68
CA ARG A 184 -8.15 11.56 6.12
C ARG A 184 -9.16 11.18 5.05
N VAL A 185 -10.45 11.37 5.31
CA VAL A 185 -11.52 11.11 4.34
C VAL A 185 -11.33 11.96 3.07
N LYS A 186 -11.01 13.25 3.23
CA LYS A 186 -10.75 14.15 2.09
C LYS A 186 -9.51 13.71 1.30
N ALA A 187 -8.42 13.32 1.96
CA ALA A 187 -7.21 12.83 1.29
C ALA A 187 -7.49 11.55 0.48
N THR A 188 -8.23 10.59 1.05
CA THR A 188 -8.66 9.38 0.32
C THR A 188 -9.55 9.72 -0.86
N TYR A 189 -10.52 10.62 -0.69
CA TYR A 189 -11.35 11.09 -1.80
C TYR A 189 -10.51 11.65 -2.94
N GLU A 190 -9.57 12.55 -2.63
CA GLU A 190 -8.72 13.18 -3.62
C GLU A 190 -7.77 12.20 -4.32
N LEU A 191 -7.26 11.20 -3.59
CA LEU A 191 -6.43 10.17 -4.21
C LEU A 191 -7.24 9.27 -5.14
N MET A 192 -8.43 8.85 -4.74
CA MET A 192 -9.26 8.00 -5.61
C MET A 192 -9.67 8.75 -6.88
N THR A 193 -9.98 10.05 -6.80
CA THR A 193 -10.25 10.85 -8.00
C THR A 193 -9.00 11.06 -8.86
N THR A 194 -7.80 11.11 -8.26
CA THR A 194 -6.53 11.07 -9.01
C THR A 194 -6.38 9.76 -9.76
N PHE A 195 -6.63 8.61 -9.12
CA PHE A 195 -6.59 7.31 -9.78
C PHE A 195 -7.59 7.18 -10.93
N ILE A 196 -8.83 7.64 -10.76
CA ILE A 196 -9.85 7.60 -11.82
C ILE A 196 -9.45 8.47 -13.02
N ALA A 197 -8.68 9.54 -12.81
CA ALA A 197 -8.23 10.39 -13.90
C ALA A 197 -7.00 9.84 -14.65
N LEU A 198 -6.22 8.93 -14.06
CA LEU A 198 -4.97 8.43 -14.66
C LEU A 198 -5.17 7.68 -15.98
N PRO A 199 -6.16 6.80 -16.15
CA PRO A 199 -6.28 6.02 -17.39
C PRO A 199 -6.51 6.89 -18.63
N ALA A 200 -7.12 8.07 -18.49
CA ALA A 200 -7.28 9.01 -19.59
C ALA A 200 -5.93 9.48 -20.18
N VAL A 201 -4.86 9.43 -19.38
CA VAL A 201 -3.52 9.86 -19.79
C VAL A 201 -2.59 8.67 -20.03
N LYS A 202 -2.71 7.61 -19.21
CA LYS A 202 -1.75 6.49 -19.16
C LYS A 202 -2.35 5.12 -19.47
N GLY A 203 -3.67 5.00 -19.67
CA GLY A 203 -4.37 3.71 -19.77
C GLY A 203 -3.92 2.83 -20.92
N GLY A 204 -3.64 3.41 -22.10
CA GLY A 204 -3.11 2.66 -23.24
C GLY A 204 -1.71 2.10 -22.98
N GLU A 205 -0.87 2.82 -22.24
CA GLU A 205 0.48 2.39 -21.88
C GLU A 205 0.48 1.32 -20.80
N ILE A 206 -0.37 1.48 -19.76
CA ILE A 206 -0.61 0.48 -18.72
C ILE A 206 -1.00 -0.87 -19.34
N ARG A 207 -1.99 -0.88 -20.25
CA ARG A 207 -2.42 -2.10 -20.93
C ARG A 207 -1.31 -2.72 -21.76
N ARG A 208 -0.59 -1.91 -22.54
CA ARG A 208 0.52 -2.39 -23.38
C ARG A 208 1.60 -3.08 -22.56
N MET A 209 2.05 -2.45 -21.48
CA MET A 209 3.07 -3.00 -20.58
C MET A 209 2.62 -4.31 -19.95
N ARG A 210 1.37 -4.36 -19.52
CA ARG A 210 0.76 -5.55 -18.90
C ARG A 210 0.64 -6.71 -19.89
N THR A 211 0.13 -6.47 -21.09
CA THR A 211 0.07 -7.49 -22.16
C THR A 211 1.46 -8.00 -22.53
N GLN A 212 2.44 -7.11 -22.69
CA GLN A 212 3.81 -7.49 -23.04
C GLN A 212 4.42 -8.39 -21.94
N ALA A 213 4.31 -7.98 -20.68
CA ALA A 213 4.89 -8.73 -19.57
C ALA A 213 4.24 -10.10 -19.35
N MET A 214 2.91 -10.20 -19.52
CA MET A 214 2.19 -11.47 -19.33
C MET A 214 2.39 -12.46 -20.49
N SER A 215 2.96 -12.01 -21.62
CA SER A 215 3.22 -12.86 -22.80
C SER A 215 4.58 -13.57 -22.77
N VAL A 216 5.46 -13.21 -21.84
CA VAL A 216 6.83 -13.71 -21.77
C VAL A 216 6.96 -14.68 -20.59
N PRO A 217 7.35 -15.95 -20.83
CA PRO A 217 7.73 -16.86 -19.75
C PRO A 217 8.88 -16.24 -18.95
N ALA A 218 8.70 -16.08 -17.65
CA ALA A 218 9.69 -15.44 -16.79
C ALA A 218 10.06 -16.36 -15.63
N ASP A 219 11.31 -16.22 -15.18
CA ASP A 219 11.76 -16.82 -13.93
C ASP A 219 10.92 -16.32 -12.76
N HIS A 220 10.62 -17.22 -11.83
CA HIS A 220 9.82 -16.92 -10.65
C HIS A 220 10.72 -16.73 -9.43
N ILE A 221 10.87 -15.48 -9.00
CA ILE A 221 11.62 -15.15 -7.80
C ILE A 221 10.71 -15.32 -6.58
N LEU A 222 10.98 -16.37 -5.79
CA LEU A 222 10.21 -16.70 -4.59
C LEU A 222 10.54 -15.83 -3.38
N ARG A 223 11.79 -15.38 -3.30
CA ARG A 223 12.28 -14.58 -2.17
C ARG A 223 13.13 -13.44 -2.65
N TRP A 224 12.87 -12.27 -2.07
CA TRP A 224 13.60 -11.04 -2.28
C TRP A 224 14.34 -10.66 -1.00
N ARG A 225 15.52 -10.07 -1.15
CA ARG A 225 16.30 -9.50 -0.05
C ARG A 225 16.45 -8.01 -0.29
N ALA A 226 16.21 -7.21 0.75
CA ALA A 226 16.41 -5.77 0.64
C ALA A 226 17.88 -5.44 0.34
N ASP A 227 18.08 -4.51 -0.58
CA ASP A 227 19.38 -3.85 -0.77
C ASP A 227 19.48 -2.70 0.24
N THR A 228 20.52 -2.74 1.07
CA THR A 228 20.78 -1.73 2.11
C THR A 228 21.85 -0.73 1.70
N VAL A 229 22.40 -0.87 0.49
CA VAL A 229 23.43 0.01 -0.07
C VAL A 229 22.80 1.10 -0.92
N GLN A 230 21.89 0.72 -1.82
CA GLN A 230 21.23 1.67 -2.73
C GLN A 230 20.06 2.38 -2.04
N PHE A 231 20.07 3.71 -2.12
CA PHE A 231 18.99 4.54 -1.62
C PHE A 231 18.77 5.76 -2.51
N ARG A 232 17.58 6.33 -2.42
CA ARG A 232 17.29 7.67 -2.95
C ARG A 232 16.95 8.63 -1.80
N TRP A 233 17.22 9.90 -2.00
CA TRP A 233 16.78 10.94 -1.07
C TRP A 233 15.33 11.32 -1.34
N ILE A 234 14.52 11.39 -0.30
CA ILE A 234 13.15 11.90 -0.38
C ILE A 234 12.94 13.02 0.65
N PRO A 235 12.18 14.08 0.29
CA PRO A 235 11.81 15.11 1.24
C PRO A 235 10.74 14.56 2.19
N PHE A 236 10.98 14.67 3.49
CA PHE A 236 10.07 14.23 4.53
C PHE A 236 9.73 15.37 5.49
N LYS A 237 8.43 15.56 5.75
CA LYS A 237 7.89 16.56 6.66
C LYS A 237 7.49 15.91 7.98
N GLY A 238 8.36 16.02 8.98
CA GLY A 238 8.17 15.42 10.30
C GLY A 238 7.98 16.45 11.41
N TYR A 239 7.97 15.95 12.65
CA TYR A 239 7.99 16.73 13.88
C TYR A 239 9.17 16.29 14.74
N GLU A 240 9.76 17.20 15.51
CA GLU A 240 10.80 16.84 16.48
C GLU A 240 10.29 15.80 17.48
N ALA A 241 11.04 14.72 17.66
CA ALA A 241 10.73 13.68 18.62
C ALA A 241 11.50 13.91 19.92
N ARG A 242 10.83 13.73 21.06
CA ARG A 242 11.43 13.76 22.40
C ARG A 242 10.78 12.71 23.30
N TYR A 243 11.35 12.50 24.48
CA TYR A 243 10.76 11.65 25.49
C TYR A 243 10.13 12.49 26.58
N GLU A 244 8.88 12.16 26.90
CA GLU A 244 8.15 12.75 28.02
C GLU A 244 7.62 11.61 28.91
N PRO A 245 7.57 11.79 30.24
CA PRO A 245 6.93 10.81 31.12
C PRO A 245 5.48 10.57 30.71
N SER A 246 5.08 9.31 30.64
CA SER A 246 3.68 8.91 30.46
C SER A 246 2.84 9.36 31.66
N GLU A 247 1.71 10.03 31.42
CA GLU A 247 0.78 10.42 32.48
C GLU A 247 0.17 9.21 33.22
N VAL A 248 0.19 8.03 32.59
CA VAL A 248 -0.38 6.79 33.16
C VAL A 248 0.66 6.01 33.96
N SER A 249 1.89 5.88 33.46
CA SER A 249 2.90 4.97 34.01
C SER A 249 4.17 5.65 34.52
N GLY A 250 4.35 6.95 34.27
CA GLY A 250 5.59 7.68 34.57
C GLY A 250 6.78 7.30 33.70
N GLN A 251 6.68 6.25 32.88
CA GLN A 251 7.78 5.76 32.04
C GLN A 251 8.04 6.69 30.85
N PRO A 252 9.29 6.79 30.35
CA PRO A 252 9.60 7.54 29.15
C PRO A 252 8.75 7.09 27.95
N ARG A 253 8.04 8.03 27.34
CA ARG A 253 7.20 7.82 26.16
C ARG A 253 7.66 8.73 25.03
N LEU A 254 7.77 8.17 23.84
CA LEU A 254 8.06 8.94 22.63
C LEU A 254 6.92 9.92 22.33
N PHE A 255 7.25 11.19 22.19
CA PHE A 255 6.36 12.30 21.91
C PHE A 255 6.86 13.09 20.69
N TYR A 256 5.94 13.46 19.79
CA TYR A 256 6.23 14.25 18.60
C TYR A 256 5.67 15.66 18.76
N ASP A 257 6.53 16.67 18.78
CA ASP A 257 6.13 18.07 19.00
C ASP A 257 5.58 18.71 17.72
N ARG A 258 4.25 18.78 17.64
CA ARG A 258 3.54 19.41 16.52
C ARG A 258 3.84 20.92 16.36
N LYS A 259 4.39 21.58 17.38
CA LYS A 259 4.83 22.99 17.32
C LYS A 259 6.24 23.15 16.73
N ARG A 260 6.97 22.06 16.53
CA ARG A 260 8.32 22.04 15.94
C ARG A 260 8.36 21.18 14.67
N PRO A 261 7.71 21.61 13.59
CA PRO A 261 7.77 20.92 12.31
C PRO A 261 9.16 21.08 11.68
N TYR A 262 9.60 20.06 10.95
CA TYR A 262 10.78 20.14 10.10
C TYR A 262 10.50 19.60 8.71
N THR A 263 11.34 19.97 7.76
CA THR A 263 11.47 19.27 6.47
C THR A 263 12.94 18.84 6.33
N LYS A 264 13.18 17.55 6.07
CA LYS A 264 14.53 17.00 5.90
C LYS A 264 14.57 16.05 4.72
N GLN A 265 15.76 15.87 4.15
CA GLN A 265 16.01 14.75 3.24
C GLN A 265 16.28 13.50 4.07
N VAL A 266 15.62 12.41 3.74
CA VAL A 266 15.78 11.10 4.40
C VAL A 266 16.11 10.04 3.37
N LYS A 267 16.89 9.04 3.78
CA LYS A 267 17.26 7.92 2.91
C LYS A 267 16.05 6.99 2.74
N PHE A 268 15.74 6.64 1.51
CA PHE A 268 14.71 5.66 1.19
C PHE A 268 15.34 4.52 0.40
N PHE A 269 15.41 3.34 1.02
CA PHE A 269 15.99 2.13 0.44
C PHE A 269 14.89 1.35 -0.28
N ASN A 270 14.77 1.53 -1.60
CA ASN A 270 13.69 0.99 -2.41
C ASN A 270 14.14 -0.08 -3.40
N HIS A 271 15.33 -0.64 -3.20
CA HIS A 271 15.91 -1.69 -4.02
C HIS A 271 15.84 -3.05 -3.32
N TYR A 272 15.51 -4.09 -4.09
CA TYR A 272 15.48 -5.48 -3.66
C TYR A 272 16.20 -6.36 -4.68
N LEU A 273 16.94 -7.33 -4.17
CA LEU A 273 17.71 -8.30 -4.94
C LEU A 273 17.01 -9.66 -4.90
N PRO A 274 17.01 -10.43 -6.01
CA PRO A 274 16.56 -11.81 -5.98
C PRO A 274 17.41 -12.64 -5.01
N ALA A 275 16.75 -13.41 -4.15
CA ALA A 275 17.41 -14.26 -3.16
C ALA A 275 17.11 -15.75 -3.37
N VAL A 276 15.95 -16.09 -3.93
CA VAL A 276 15.58 -17.46 -4.35
C VAL A 276 14.83 -17.34 -5.66
N CYS A 277 15.31 -18.04 -6.69
CA CYS A 277 14.77 -18.03 -8.04
C CYS A 277 14.39 -19.45 -8.47
N ILE A 278 13.30 -19.58 -9.21
CA ILE A 278 12.93 -20.79 -9.96
C ILE A 278 12.94 -20.41 -11.44
N HIS A 279 13.75 -21.11 -12.23
CA HIS A 279 13.87 -20.80 -13.65
C HIS A 279 12.68 -21.32 -14.44
N ALA A 280 12.28 -20.58 -15.48
CA ALA A 280 11.22 -21.02 -16.39
C ALA A 280 11.53 -22.43 -16.95
N GLY A 281 10.55 -23.34 -16.90
CA GLY A 281 10.73 -24.75 -17.27
C GLY A 281 11.09 -25.68 -16.10
N SER A 282 11.31 -25.14 -14.90
CA SER A 282 11.50 -25.97 -13.69
C SER A 282 10.16 -26.54 -13.20
N HIS A 283 10.12 -27.82 -12.83
CA HIS A 283 8.96 -28.44 -12.19
C HIS A 283 9.00 -28.20 -10.68
N VAL A 284 7.94 -27.59 -10.14
CA VAL A 284 7.74 -27.49 -8.68
C VAL A 284 6.88 -28.67 -8.25
N PHE A 285 7.51 -29.70 -7.69
CA PHE A 285 6.78 -30.74 -6.97
C PHE A 285 6.53 -30.27 -5.53
N PRO A 286 5.33 -30.48 -4.96
CA PRO A 286 5.13 -30.29 -3.53
C PRO A 286 6.11 -31.23 -2.80
N LEU A 287 6.80 -30.71 -1.78
CA LEU A 287 7.86 -31.40 -1.01
C LEU A 287 7.72 -32.95 -0.96
N GLY A 288 8.78 -33.74 -1.17
CA GLY A 288 10.17 -33.36 -0.88
C GLY A 288 11.23 -34.29 -1.46
N LEU A 289 11.69 -33.99 -2.67
CA LEU A 289 13.05 -34.29 -3.13
C LEU A 289 13.35 -33.45 -4.37
N LEU A 290 14.38 -32.60 -4.29
CA LEU A 290 14.92 -31.90 -5.45
C LEU A 290 16.00 -32.82 -6.05
N ILE A 291 15.69 -33.48 -7.17
CA ILE A 291 16.70 -34.13 -8.00
C ILE A 291 16.95 -33.19 -9.18
N ILE A 292 18.17 -32.67 -9.27
CA ILE A 292 18.66 -32.00 -10.47
C ILE A 292 19.16 -33.12 -11.37
N GLN A 293 18.50 -33.37 -12.49
CA GLN A 293 19.11 -34.12 -13.59
C GLN A 293 19.88 -33.14 -14.50
N PRO A 294 21.00 -33.62 -15.08
CA PRO A 294 22.10 -32.79 -15.57
C PRO A 294 21.75 -31.88 -16.75
#